data_AF-A0A1H3BZP0-F1
#
_entry.id   AF-A0A1H3BZP0-F1
#
_cell.length_a   1.000
_cell.length_b   1.000
_cell.length_c   1.000
_cell.angle_alpha   90.00
_cell.angle_beta   90.00
_cell.angle_gamma   90.00
#
_symmetry.space_group_name_H-M   'P 1'
#
loop_
_entity.id
_entity.type
_entity.pdbx_description
1 polymer ?
#
loop_
_entity_poly.entity_id
_entity_poly.type
_entity_poly.pdbx_seq_one_letter_code
_entity_poly.pdbx_strand_id
1 'polypeptide(L)'
;MIRYEAARADQAMSPKRNPNFIHPAAAGAVPRFAAATSAGAARALLAAGLGLAIGAGAAQALPVHTREMAVQLVSVCTDSGATCLTPEIDETLLQTMFDPAGIALLFPTPTRVLNFSYVEAGGGEIDVNAALVDFRDALAPPASAHTAYIGGVRDVQGGAMTLSYVGGDPYGVVQAEGGLSLGLSTMLVAHSLGHILGAPHDGDGNAAPSSGFIMASAFSVSEPPTTFSEVSLAAFGSSALPGAPGSVVLPEAEAPLPAAGGLMAAGLGALALFRRRRRA
;
A
#
# COMPACT_ATOMS: atom_id res chain seq x y z
N MET A 1 -1.56 -10.64 -7.35
CA MET A 1 -2.60 -11.04 -6.36
C MET A 1 -1.92 -11.80 -5.24
N ILE A 2 -1.99 -11.30 -4.01
CA ILE A 2 -1.42 -11.97 -2.84
C ILE A 2 -2.42 -13.00 -2.30
N ARG A 3 -1.97 -14.13 -1.75
CA ARG A 3 -2.81 -15.12 -1.07
C ARG A 3 -2.39 -15.32 0.38
N TYR A 4 -3.36 -15.52 1.27
CA TYR A 4 -3.15 -15.83 2.69
C TYR A 4 -2.70 -17.29 2.91
N GLU A 5 -1.63 -17.51 3.68
CA GLU A 5 -1.34 -18.81 4.31
C GLU A 5 -1.74 -18.76 5.79
N ALA A 6 -2.76 -19.53 6.15
CA ALA A 6 -3.24 -19.61 7.53
C ALA A 6 -2.21 -20.31 8.44
N ALA A 7 -1.50 -19.52 9.26
CA ALA A 7 -0.81 -20.06 10.42
C ALA A 7 -1.85 -20.55 11.45
N ARG A 8 -1.83 -21.85 11.77
CA ARG A 8 -2.63 -22.44 12.84
C ARG A 8 -2.20 -21.86 14.19
N ALA A 9 -3.08 -21.11 14.86
CA ALA A 9 -3.51 -21.32 16.26
C ALA A 9 -4.44 -20.17 16.72
N ASP A 10 -5.70 -20.53 17.01
CA ASP A 10 -6.57 -19.93 18.05
C ASP A 10 -7.04 -18.47 17.96
N GLN A 11 -7.27 -17.91 16.77
CA GLN A 11 -8.26 -16.83 16.59
C GLN A 11 -9.35 -17.25 15.62
N ALA A 12 -10.48 -17.67 16.17
CA ALA A 12 -11.67 -18.03 15.42
C ALA A 12 -12.36 -16.78 14.86
N MET A 13 -12.02 -16.40 13.61
CA MET A 13 -13.01 -15.74 12.76
C MET A 13 -14.01 -16.79 12.30
N SER A 14 -15.29 -16.50 12.51
CA SER A 14 -16.42 -17.42 12.31
C SER A 14 -16.46 -17.96 10.85
N PRO A 15 -16.33 -19.29 10.63
CA PRO A 15 -16.33 -19.84 9.29
C PRO A 15 -17.75 -20.22 8.87
N LYS A 16 -18.34 -19.48 7.93
CA LYS A 16 -19.44 -20.06 7.12
C LYS A 16 -18.82 -20.99 6.08
N ARG A 17 -18.81 -22.29 6.42
CA ARG A 17 -18.32 -23.41 5.61
C ARG A 17 -19.03 -23.51 4.25
N ASN A 18 -18.27 -23.70 3.18
CA ASN A 18 -18.73 -24.33 1.93
C ASN A 18 -18.10 -25.73 1.82
N PRO A 19 -18.88 -26.84 1.72
CA PRO A 19 -18.38 -28.20 1.94
C PRO A 19 -17.73 -28.91 0.73
N ASN A 20 -17.38 -28.22 -0.36
CA ASN A 20 -16.88 -28.87 -1.57
C ASN A 20 -15.43 -28.49 -1.93
N PHE A 21 -14.46 -28.95 -1.13
CA PHE A 21 -13.09 -29.07 -1.62
C PHE A 21 -12.50 -30.43 -1.26
N ILE A 22 -12.22 -31.20 -2.31
CA ILE A 22 -11.59 -32.51 -2.29
C ILE A 22 -10.07 -32.29 -2.26
N HIS A 23 -9.40 -32.82 -1.22
CA HIS A 23 -7.95 -32.96 -1.19
C HIS A 23 -7.48 -34.13 -2.06
N PRO A 24 -6.28 -34.04 -2.65
CA PRO A 24 -5.41 -35.20 -2.79
C PRO A 24 -4.15 -35.10 -1.91
N ALA A 25 -3.85 -36.21 -1.23
CA ALA A 25 -2.57 -36.56 -0.62
C ALA A 25 -1.54 -36.93 -1.73
N ALA A 26 -0.23 -37.12 -1.55
CA ALA A 26 0.62 -37.38 -0.41
C ALA A 26 2.13 -37.22 -0.81
N ALA A 27 2.99 -37.18 0.22
CA ALA A 27 4.28 -37.86 0.35
C ALA A 27 5.55 -37.39 -0.42
N GLY A 28 6.63 -37.22 0.34
CA GLY A 28 8.02 -37.19 -0.15
C GLY A 28 9.01 -36.87 0.97
N ALA A 29 9.97 -37.75 1.22
CA ALA A 29 10.80 -37.84 2.43
C ALA A 29 12.05 -36.93 2.46
N VAL A 30 12.55 -36.73 3.68
CA VAL A 30 13.82 -36.09 4.08
C VAL A 30 15.03 -36.91 3.61
N PRO A 31 16.21 -36.30 3.44
CA PRO A 31 17.30 -36.69 4.33
C PRO A 31 18.09 -35.51 4.93
N ARG A 32 18.52 -35.74 6.17
CA ARG A 32 19.49 -34.99 6.94
C ARG A 32 20.89 -35.19 6.35
N PHE A 33 21.71 -34.14 6.36
CA PHE A 33 23.16 -34.29 6.39
C PHE A 33 23.75 -33.52 7.57
N ALA A 34 24.64 -34.20 8.27
CA ALA A 34 25.37 -33.74 9.44
C ALA A 34 26.77 -33.21 9.04
N ALA A 35 27.20 -32.21 9.80
CA ALA A 35 28.56 -31.90 10.28
C ALA A 35 29.77 -31.89 9.31
N ALA A 36 30.49 -30.76 9.33
CA ALA A 36 31.95 -30.75 9.29
C ALA A 36 32.50 -29.60 10.15
N THR A 37 33.34 -29.98 11.10
CA THR A 37 34.17 -29.17 12.00
C THR A 37 35.56 -28.90 11.38
N SER A 38 36.11 -27.70 11.59
CA SER A 38 37.56 -27.44 11.80
C SER A 38 37.72 -25.94 12.12
N ALA A 39 38.05 -25.49 13.33
CA ALA A 39 39.38 -25.54 13.96
C ALA A 39 40.48 -24.91 13.08
N GLY A 40 40.84 -23.66 13.38
CA GLY A 40 41.94 -22.94 12.74
C GLY A 40 42.26 -21.66 13.50
N ALA A 41 43.07 -21.78 14.55
CA ALA A 41 43.60 -20.67 15.32
C ALA A 41 44.69 -19.92 14.53
N ALA A 42 44.62 -18.59 14.51
CA ALA A 42 45.77 -17.74 14.24
C ALA A 42 45.73 -16.50 15.14
N ARG A 43 46.60 -16.52 16.15
CA ARG A 43 47.03 -15.37 16.94
C ARG A 43 47.79 -14.39 16.05
N ALA A 44 47.52 -13.09 16.16
CA ALA A 44 48.52 -12.06 15.92
C ALA A 44 48.21 -10.76 16.68
N LEU A 45 49.09 -10.48 17.64
CA LEU A 45 49.57 -9.19 18.15
C LEU A 45 48.59 -8.12 18.69
N LEU A 46 48.67 -7.97 20.01
CA LEU A 46 48.46 -6.71 20.74
C LEU A 46 49.31 -5.59 20.13
N ALA A 47 48.67 -4.49 19.76
CA ALA A 47 49.26 -3.17 19.81
C ALA A 47 48.45 -2.33 20.81
N ALA A 48 49.07 -2.05 21.96
CA ALA A 48 48.55 -1.09 22.92
C ALA A 48 48.68 0.32 22.34
N GLY A 49 47.54 0.95 22.06
CA GLY A 49 47.45 2.36 21.70
C GLY A 49 46.37 3.01 22.55
N LEU A 50 46.80 3.89 23.46
CA LEU A 50 45.95 4.76 24.25
C LEU A 50 45.05 5.58 23.31
N GLY A 51 43.74 5.31 23.31
CA GLY A 51 42.75 6.08 22.58
C GLY A 51 41.52 6.24 23.46
N LEU A 52 41.11 7.49 23.67
CA LEU A 52 39.94 7.85 24.47
C LEU A 52 38.74 6.95 24.13
N ALA A 53 38.13 6.35 25.14
CA ALA A 53 36.81 5.75 25.03
C ALA A 53 35.76 6.87 24.88
N ILE A 54 35.66 7.44 23.70
CA ILE A 54 34.46 8.14 23.25
C ILE A 54 33.51 7.02 22.82
N GLY A 55 32.40 6.87 23.53
CA GLY A 55 31.39 5.88 23.20
C GLY A 55 31.01 5.99 21.73
N ALA A 56 31.36 4.98 20.95
CA ALA A 56 30.89 4.81 19.59
C ALA A 56 29.41 4.40 19.65
N GLY A 57 28.54 5.34 20.00
CA GLY A 57 27.24 5.37 19.37
C GLY A 57 27.55 5.63 17.90
N ALA A 58 27.53 4.57 17.08
CA ALA A 58 27.56 4.75 15.64
C ALA A 58 26.35 5.64 15.34
N ALA A 59 26.60 6.93 15.10
CA ALA A 59 25.60 7.82 14.54
C ALA A 59 25.24 7.19 13.21
N GLN A 60 24.12 6.48 13.18
CA GLN A 60 23.57 5.98 11.93
C GLN A 60 23.35 7.23 11.09
N ALA A 61 24.09 7.33 9.98
CA ALA A 61 23.91 8.43 9.06
C ALA A 61 22.42 8.47 8.70
N LEU A 62 21.78 9.62 8.87
CA LEU A 62 20.39 9.77 8.47
C LEU A 62 20.28 9.37 6.99
N PRO A 63 19.21 8.65 6.61
CA PRO A 63 18.99 8.29 5.21
C PRO A 63 19.08 9.54 4.33
N VAL A 64 19.86 9.46 3.26
CA VAL A 64 19.91 10.52 2.26
C VAL A 64 18.89 10.19 1.19
N HIS A 65 17.78 10.92 1.19
CA HIS A 65 16.77 10.79 0.15
C HIS A 65 17.21 11.56 -1.10
N THR A 66 17.21 10.86 -2.22
CA THR A 66 17.54 11.42 -3.54
C THR A 66 16.32 11.57 -4.43
N ARG A 67 15.17 11.10 -3.95
CA ARG A 67 13.89 11.12 -4.65
C ARG A 67 12.74 11.31 -3.67
N GLU A 68 11.63 11.85 -4.14
CA GLU A 68 10.42 12.10 -3.36
C GLU A 68 9.17 11.59 -4.06
N MET A 69 8.21 11.12 -3.28
CA MET A 69 6.89 10.70 -3.77
C MET A 69 5.81 11.03 -2.74
N ALA A 70 4.69 11.59 -3.20
CA ALA A 70 3.51 11.73 -2.36
C ALA A 70 2.72 10.41 -2.31
N VAL A 71 2.30 10.02 -1.11
CA VAL A 71 1.39 8.90 -0.87
C VAL A 71 0.04 9.46 -0.45
N GLN A 72 -0.86 9.61 -1.42
CA GLN A 72 -2.22 10.08 -1.17
C GLN A 72 -3.09 8.91 -0.71
N LEU A 73 -3.34 8.84 0.60
CA LEU A 73 -4.36 7.95 1.14
C LEU A 73 -5.75 8.48 0.78
N VAL A 74 -6.64 7.58 0.36
CA VAL A 74 -8.00 7.92 -0.05
C VAL A 74 -9.01 7.17 0.78
N SER A 75 -9.90 7.91 1.46
CA SER A 75 -11.10 7.33 2.05
C SER A 75 -12.09 6.98 0.95
N VAL A 76 -12.39 5.70 0.79
CA VAL A 76 -13.44 5.24 -0.11
C VAL A 76 -14.74 5.14 0.67
N CYS A 77 -15.72 5.97 0.32
CA CYS A 77 -16.96 6.09 1.05
C CYS A 77 -18.17 5.55 0.26
N THR A 78 -18.94 4.64 0.86
CA THR A 78 -20.22 4.15 0.35
C THR A 78 -21.39 4.92 0.96
N ASP A 79 -22.60 4.71 0.42
CA ASP A 79 -23.86 5.16 1.02
C ASP A 79 -23.87 6.66 1.39
N SER A 80 -23.46 7.50 0.44
CA SER A 80 -23.37 8.96 0.64
C SER A 80 -22.48 9.41 1.80
N GLY A 81 -21.46 8.63 2.14
CA GLY A 81 -20.49 8.97 3.18
C GLY A 81 -20.77 8.31 4.52
N ALA A 82 -21.78 7.45 4.62
CA ALA A 82 -22.12 6.79 5.90
C ALA A 82 -21.05 5.78 6.33
N THR A 83 -20.34 5.15 5.39
CA THR A 83 -19.22 4.26 5.68
C THR A 83 -18.04 4.66 4.82
N CYS A 84 -16.93 5.03 5.45
CA CYS A 84 -15.70 5.45 4.80
C CYS A 84 -14.54 4.58 5.28
N LEU A 85 -13.83 3.96 4.34
CA LEU A 85 -12.67 3.13 4.64
C LEU A 85 -11.41 3.85 4.16
N THR A 86 -10.50 4.13 5.09
CA THR A 86 -9.19 4.73 4.81
C THR A 86 -8.13 3.74 5.25
N PRO A 87 -7.09 3.47 4.46
CA PRO A 87 -5.97 2.68 4.93
C PRO A 87 -5.33 3.36 6.14
N GLU A 88 -5.19 2.63 7.24
CA GLU A 88 -4.46 3.11 8.41
C GLU A 88 -2.98 2.72 8.26
N ILE A 89 -2.06 3.66 8.45
CA ILE A 89 -0.63 3.40 8.34
C ILE A 89 0.14 3.99 9.51
N ASP A 90 1.25 3.35 9.85
CA ASP A 90 2.34 3.96 10.59
C ASP A 90 3.28 4.60 9.55
N GLU A 91 3.19 5.93 9.40
CA GLU A 91 4.00 6.68 8.43
C GLU A 91 5.50 6.55 8.69
N THR A 92 5.91 6.40 9.95
CA THR A 92 7.33 6.23 10.30
C THR A 92 7.81 4.86 9.86
N LEU A 93 7.05 3.81 10.18
CA LEU A 93 7.35 2.45 9.72
C LEU A 93 7.39 2.39 8.19
N LEU A 94 6.38 2.98 7.51
CA LEU A 94 6.35 3.01 6.06
C LEU A 94 7.58 3.72 5.49
N GLN A 95 7.96 4.87 6.04
CA GLN A 95 9.17 5.57 5.62
C GLN A 95 10.42 4.68 5.78
N THR A 96 10.60 4.01 6.93
CA THR A 96 11.75 3.11 7.14
C THR A 96 11.84 1.96 6.13
N MET A 97 10.71 1.49 5.60
CA MET A 97 10.68 0.48 4.54
C MET A 97 11.26 1.03 3.22
N PHE A 98 11.09 2.33 2.95
CA PHE A 98 11.53 2.99 1.71
C PHE A 98 12.90 3.69 1.83
N ASP A 99 13.45 3.86 3.03
CA ASP A 99 14.79 4.41 3.26
C ASP A 99 15.89 3.74 2.43
N PRO A 100 15.95 2.39 2.29
CA PRO A 100 16.97 1.73 1.47
C PRO A 100 16.89 2.08 -0.02
N ALA A 101 15.72 2.52 -0.49
CA ALA A 101 15.53 2.98 -1.87
C ALA A 101 15.90 4.46 -2.07
N GLY A 102 16.23 5.18 -0.99
CA GLY A 102 16.51 6.61 -1.03
C GLY A 102 15.31 7.46 -1.43
N ILE A 103 14.09 6.99 -1.16
CA ILE A 103 12.82 7.66 -1.47
C ILE A 103 12.25 8.26 -0.18
N ALA A 104 12.05 9.57 -0.15
CA ALA A 104 11.26 10.24 0.87
C ALA A 104 9.78 10.18 0.50
N LEU A 105 8.96 9.72 1.43
CA LEU A 105 7.51 9.69 1.31
C LEU A 105 6.92 10.95 1.95
N LEU A 106 6.02 11.58 1.21
CA LEU A 106 5.28 12.75 1.68
C LEU A 106 3.81 12.36 1.82
N PHE A 107 3.18 12.73 2.93
CA PHE A 107 1.81 12.34 3.25
C PHE A 107 0.89 13.57 3.20
N PRO A 108 0.28 13.88 2.04
CA PRO A 108 -0.77 14.89 1.98
C PRO A 108 -1.98 14.49 2.84
N THR A 109 -2.82 15.48 3.16
CA THR A 109 -4.08 15.22 3.86
C THR A 109 -4.92 14.20 3.08
N PRO A 110 -5.50 13.18 3.75
CA PRO A 110 -6.34 12.20 3.07
C PRO A 110 -7.51 12.85 2.33
N THR A 111 -7.76 12.39 1.10
CA THR A 111 -8.91 12.80 0.28
C THR A 111 -10.01 11.76 0.35
N ARG A 112 -11.20 12.08 -0.19
CA ARG A 112 -12.37 11.20 -0.14
C ARG A 112 -12.98 11.00 -1.52
N VAL A 113 -13.38 9.77 -1.79
CA VAL A 113 -14.28 9.43 -2.89
C VAL A 113 -15.64 9.09 -2.28
N LEU A 114 -16.67 9.83 -2.66
CA LEU A 114 -18.03 9.67 -2.15
C LEU A 114 -18.88 8.81 -3.08
N ASN A 115 -19.86 8.11 -2.51
CA ASN A 115 -20.81 7.27 -3.26
C ASN A 115 -20.11 6.19 -4.10
N PHE A 116 -18.98 5.67 -3.64
CA PHE A 116 -18.32 4.55 -4.29
C PHE A 116 -19.23 3.32 -4.24
N SER A 117 -19.41 2.65 -5.36
CA SER A 117 -20.20 1.42 -5.45
C SER A 117 -19.26 0.27 -5.77
N TYR A 118 -19.26 -0.75 -4.92
CA TYR A 118 -18.47 -1.95 -5.18
C TYR A 118 -19.20 -2.92 -6.08
N VAL A 119 -18.46 -3.60 -6.95
CA VAL A 119 -18.92 -4.82 -7.62
C VAL A 119 -18.65 -6.00 -6.69
N GLU A 120 -19.68 -6.71 -6.27
CA GLU A 120 -19.54 -7.92 -5.46
C GLU A 120 -19.31 -9.13 -6.36
N ALA A 121 -18.32 -9.95 -6.00
CA ALA A 121 -18.00 -11.18 -6.72
C ALA A 121 -18.80 -12.41 -6.21
N GLY A 122 -19.73 -12.19 -5.28
CA GLY A 122 -20.53 -13.19 -4.60
C GLY A 122 -20.12 -13.37 -3.14
N GLY A 123 -21.07 -13.75 -2.27
CA GLY A 123 -20.79 -13.97 -0.84
C GLY A 123 -20.60 -12.70 0.00
N GLY A 124 -20.77 -11.51 -0.59
CA GLY A 124 -20.51 -10.21 0.05
C GLY A 124 -19.06 -9.71 -0.12
N GLU A 125 -18.20 -10.51 -0.75
CA GLU A 125 -16.80 -10.16 -1.07
C GLU A 125 -16.73 -9.24 -2.29
N ILE A 126 -15.74 -8.35 -2.30
CA ILE A 126 -15.52 -7.39 -3.38
C ILE A 126 -14.66 -8.00 -4.49
N ASP A 127 -15.07 -7.81 -5.75
CA ASP A 127 -14.19 -8.02 -6.90
C ASP A 127 -13.10 -6.95 -6.90
N VAL A 128 -11.90 -7.32 -6.49
CA VAL A 128 -10.77 -6.39 -6.36
C VAL A 128 -10.29 -5.84 -7.70
N ASN A 129 -10.49 -6.56 -8.80
CA ASN A 129 -10.10 -6.05 -10.12
C ASN A 129 -11.04 -4.92 -10.53
N ALA A 130 -12.36 -5.13 -10.38
CA ALA A 130 -13.35 -4.08 -10.60
C ALA A 130 -13.11 -2.89 -9.67
N ALA A 131 -12.88 -3.14 -8.39
CA ALA A 131 -12.62 -2.09 -7.41
C ALA A 131 -11.40 -1.23 -7.76
N LEU A 132 -10.30 -1.81 -8.26
CA LEU A 132 -9.12 -1.04 -8.67
C LEU A 132 -9.41 -0.15 -9.90
N VAL A 133 -10.14 -0.67 -10.89
CA VAL A 133 -10.53 0.08 -12.09
C VAL A 133 -11.47 1.22 -11.71
N ASP A 134 -12.52 0.93 -10.96
CA ASP A 134 -13.50 1.92 -10.51
C ASP A 134 -12.87 2.98 -9.61
N PHE A 135 -11.91 2.59 -8.74
CA PHE A 135 -11.17 3.52 -7.89
C PHE A 135 -10.33 4.51 -8.70
N ARG A 136 -9.59 4.02 -9.70
CA ARG A 136 -8.84 4.88 -10.63
C ARG A 136 -9.79 5.85 -11.35
N ASP A 137 -10.88 5.34 -11.89
CA ASP A 137 -11.80 6.11 -12.72
C ASP A 137 -12.62 7.14 -11.91
N ALA A 138 -12.82 6.90 -10.61
CA ALA A 138 -13.47 7.82 -9.69
C ALA A 138 -12.58 9.02 -9.26
N LEU A 139 -11.27 8.94 -9.52
CA LEU A 139 -10.31 9.97 -9.16
C LEU A 139 -9.93 10.81 -10.39
N ALA A 140 -9.73 12.11 -10.17
CA ALA A 140 -9.00 12.90 -11.15
C ALA A 140 -7.56 12.36 -11.26
N PRO A 141 -6.90 12.52 -12.43
CA PRO A 141 -5.48 12.27 -12.54
C PRO A 141 -4.69 13.00 -11.44
N PRO A 142 -3.57 12.44 -10.98
CA PRO A 142 -2.76 13.05 -9.93
C PRO A 142 -2.42 14.50 -10.25
N ALA A 143 -2.62 15.40 -9.28
CA ALA A 143 -2.25 16.81 -9.43
C ALA A 143 -0.73 17.00 -9.60
N SER A 144 0.06 16.05 -9.08
CA SER A 144 1.50 15.95 -9.25
C SER A 144 1.82 14.62 -9.95
N ALA A 145 2.76 14.65 -10.90
CA ALA A 145 3.25 13.45 -11.58
C ALA A 145 3.95 12.44 -10.65
N HIS A 146 4.15 12.80 -9.38
CA HIS A 146 4.90 12.04 -8.38
C HIS A 146 4.01 11.62 -7.19
N THR A 147 2.72 11.38 -7.43
CA THR A 147 1.76 10.97 -6.40
C THR A 147 1.18 9.59 -6.69
N ALA A 148 1.25 8.70 -5.70
CA ALA A 148 0.54 7.43 -5.66
C ALA A 148 -0.75 7.55 -4.85
N TYR A 149 -1.85 6.97 -5.36
CA TYR A 149 -3.16 6.95 -4.69
C TYR A 149 -3.46 5.55 -4.17
N ILE A 150 -3.72 5.45 -2.85
CA ILE A 150 -4.05 4.18 -2.20
C ILE A 150 -5.43 4.28 -1.54
N GLY A 151 -6.39 3.52 -2.05
CA GLY A 151 -7.77 3.46 -1.54
C GLY A 151 -8.00 2.31 -0.56
N GLY A 152 -8.77 2.56 0.50
CA GLY A 152 -9.20 1.53 1.44
C GLY A 152 -10.48 0.84 0.97
N VAL A 153 -10.50 -0.49 0.89
CA VAL A 153 -11.68 -1.27 0.45
C VAL A 153 -12.11 -2.29 1.52
N ARG A 154 -13.39 -2.71 1.45
CA ARG A 154 -13.92 -3.80 2.29
C ARG A 154 -13.57 -5.17 1.72
N ASP A 155 -13.63 -6.17 2.60
CA ASP A 155 -13.49 -7.62 2.38
C ASP A 155 -13.26 -8.06 0.93
N VAL A 156 -11.98 -8.22 0.58
CA VAL A 156 -11.54 -8.48 -0.78
C VAL A 156 -11.64 -9.97 -1.11
N GLN A 157 -12.17 -10.28 -2.30
CA GLN A 157 -12.37 -11.67 -2.73
C GLN A 157 -11.08 -12.50 -2.75
N GLY A 158 -11.23 -13.78 -2.39
CA GLY A 158 -10.27 -14.83 -2.78
C GLY A 158 -8.96 -14.82 -2.01
N GLY A 159 -8.95 -14.20 -0.82
CA GLY A 159 -7.79 -14.13 0.06
C GLY A 159 -6.73 -13.12 -0.39
N ALA A 160 -7.05 -12.26 -1.35
CA ALA A 160 -6.25 -11.08 -1.66
C ALA A 160 -6.51 -9.98 -0.62
N MET A 161 -5.49 -9.19 -0.33
CA MET A 161 -5.59 -8.07 0.61
C MET A 161 -5.22 -6.73 -0.04
N THR A 162 -4.70 -6.75 -1.26
CA THR A 162 -4.38 -5.57 -2.05
C THR A 162 -4.29 -5.92 -3.53
N LEU A 163 -4.55 -4.93 -4.38
CA LEU A 163 -4.27 -4.96 -5.81
C LEU A 163 -3.77 -3.58 -6.25
N SER A 164 -2.84 -3.55 -7.20
CA SER A 164 -2.30 -2.30 -7.76
C SER A 164 -1.85 -2.53 -9.19
N TYR A 165 -1.77 -1.44 -9.96
CA TYR A 165 -1.09 -1.49 -11.24
C TYR A 165 0.43 -1.61 -11.04
N VAL A 166 1.10 -2.23 -12.01
CA VAL A 166 2.55 -2.45 -11.96
C VAL A 166 3.27 -1.46 -12.87
N GLY A 167 4.02 -0.50 -12.30
CA GLY A 167 4.94 0.38 -13.03
C GLY A 167 4.33 1.33 -14.06
N GLY A 168 3.01 1.51 -14.10
CA GLY A 168 2.31 2.34 -15.08
C GLY A 168 1.39 3.36 -14.41
N ASP A 169 0.24 2.89 -13.93
CA ASP A 169 -0.78 3.71 -13.28
C ASP A 169 -0.50 3.80 -11.77
N PRO A 170 -0.51 5.00 -11.15
CA PRO A 170 -0.12 5.18 -9.75
C PRO A 170 -1.27 4.90 -8.76
N TYR A 171 -2.00 3.82 -8.97
CA TYR A 171 -3.22 3.50 -8.22
C TYR A 171 -3.15 2.11 -7.61
N GLY A 172 -3.59 2.02 -6.35
CA GLY A 172 -3.73 0.78 -5.61
C GLY A 172 -4.93 0.81 -4.67
N VAL A 173 -5.44 -0.37 -4.37
CA VAL A 173 -6.46 -0.60 -3.35
C VAL A 173 -5.93 -1.59 -2.31
N VAL A 174 -6.23 -1.35 -1.05
CA VAL A 174 -5.84 -2.21 0.08
C VAL A 174 -7.04 -2.47 0.97
N GLN A 175 -7.12 -3.66 1.54
CA GLN A 175 -8.15 -3.97 2.53
C GLN A 175 -7.96 -3.06 3.74
N ALA A 176 -9.04 -2.37 4.14
CA ALA A 176 -9.07 -1.44 5.26
C ALA A 176 -10.17 -1.78 6.29
N GLU A 177 -10.81 -2.94 6.14
CA GLU A 177 -11.79 -3.48 7.07
C GLU A 177 -11.27 -4.77 7.73
N GLY A 178 -11.84 -5.13 8.89
CA GLY A 178 -11.59 -6.42 9.54
C GLY A 178 -10.60 -6.39 10.70
N GLY A 179 -10.26 -5.20 11.21
CA GLY A 179 -9.41 -5.04 12.39
C GLY A 179 -7.95 -5.42 12.14
N LEU A 180 -7.43 -5.10 10.96
CA LEU A 180 -6.02 -5.30 10.63
C LEU A 180 -5.13 -4.57 11.64
N SER A 181 -4.01 -5.19 12.02
CA SER A 181 -3.01 -4.50 12.83
C SER A 181 -2.39 -3.36 12.01
N LEU A 182 -1.98 -2.28 12.68
CA LEU A 182 -1.35 -1.13 12.03
C LEU A 182 -0.12 -1.55 11.20
N GLY A 183 0.69 -2.50 11.71
CA GLY A 183 1.85 -3.03 11.01
C GLY A 183 1.48 -3.82 9.74
N LEU A 184 0.42 -4.63 9.78
CA LEU A 184 -0.07 -5.36 8.61
C LEU A 184 -0.62 -4.40 7.55
N SER A 185 -1.46 -3.44 7.95
CA SER A 185 -2.00 -2.42 7.05
C SER A 185 -0.87 -1.59 6.41
N THR A 186 0.14 -1.20 7.19
CA THR A 186 1.33 -0.48 6.69
C THR A 186 2.09 -1.32 5.66
N MET A 187 2.32 -2.61 5.92
CA MET A 187 2.98 -3.51 4.97
C MET A 187 2.16 -3.71 3.69
N LEU A 188 0.82 -3.80 3.77
CA LEU A 188 -0.05 -3.87 2.58
C LEU A 188 0.08 -2.62 1.71
N VAL A 189 0.14 -1.43 2.31
CA VAL A 189 0.40 -0.18 1.60
C VAL A 189 1.80 -0.19 0.99
N ALA A 190 2.82 -0.65 1.72
CA ALA A 190 4.17 -0.78 1.19
C ALA A 190 4.25 -1.73 -0.02
N HIS A 191 3.56 -2.87 0.03
CA HIS A 191 3.46 -3.83 -1.06
C HIS A 191 2.77 -3.21 -2.29
N SER A 192 1.65 -2.53 -2.06
CA SER A 192 0.90 -1.82 -3.11
C SER A 192 1.77 -0.76 -3.80
N LEU A 193 2.49 0.05 -3.03
CA LEU A 193 3.46 1.01 -3.55
C LEU A 193 4.61 0.32 -4.30
N GLY A 194 5.08 -0.83 -3.83
CA GLY A 194 6.10 -1.61 -4.51
C GLY A 194 5.68 -2.00 -5.93
N HIS A 195 4.44 -2.49 -6.10
CA HIS A 195 3.87 -2.73 -7.43
C HIS A 195 3.77 -1.46 -8.27
N ILE A 196 3.24 -0.37 -7.70
CA ILE A 196 3.14 0.92 -8.41
C ILE A 196 4.52 1.38 -8.92
N LEU A 197 5.59 1.13 -8.16
CA LEU A 197 6.98 1.41 -8.55
C LEU A 197 7.59 0.37 -9.50
N GLY A 198 6.83 -0.64 -9.93
CA GLY A 198 7.22 -1.61 -10.94
C GLY A 198 7.81 -2.91 -10.39
N ALA A 199 7.82 -3.12 -9.07
CA ALA A 199 8.34 -4.36 -8.51
C ALA A 199 7.36 -5.54 -8.77
N PRO A 200 7.83 -6.65 -9.35
CA PRO A 200 7.07 -7.90 -9.40
C PRO A 200 7.03 -8.56 -8.02
N HIS A 201 6.29 -9.66 -7.89
CA HIS A 201 6.39 -10.49 -6.69
C HIS A 201 7.77 -11.15 -6.58
N ASP A 202 8.30 -11.21 -5.36
CA ASP A 202 9.55 -11.91 -5.11
C ASP A 202 9.39 -13.42 -5.37
N GLY A 203 10.37 -14.03 -6.04
CA GLY A 203 10.34 -15.45 -6.42
C GLY A 203 9.46 -15.78 -7.63
N ASP A 204 8.73 -14.81 -8.19
CA ASP A 204 7.98 -14.96 -9.44
C ASP A 204 8.90 -14.76 -10.65
N GLY A 205 9.62 -15.82 -11.03
CA GLY A 205 10.52 -15.82 -12.18
C GLY A 205 11.77 -14.94 -12.04
N ASN A 206 12.02 -14.41 -10.85
CA ASN A 206 13.19 -13.58 -10.52
C ASN A 206 14.06 -14.21 -9.42
N ALA A 207 15.19 -13.57 -9.11
CA ALA A 207 16.21 -14.11 -8.19
C ALA A 207 15.91 -13.87 -6.69
N ALA A 208 14.85 -13.13 -6.35
CA ALA A 208 14.53 -12.88 -4.95
C ALA A 208 13.89 -14.13 -4.30
N PRO A 209 14.13 -14.39 -3.01
CA PRO A 209 13.40 -15.43 -2.28
C PRO A 209 11.90 -15.16 -2.26
N SER A 210 11.07 -16.19 -2.43
CA SER A 210 9.61 -16.04 -2.50
C SER A 210 8.93 -15.66 -1.17
N SER A 211 9.69 -15.47 -0.09
CA SER A 211 9.20 -15.13 1.24
C SER A 211 10.22 -14.32 2.04
N GLY A 212 9.76 -13.69 3.13
CA GLY A 212 10.60 -12.89 4.04
C GLY A 212 10.73 -11.41 3.65
N PHE A 213 10.19 -11.02 2.50
CA PHE A 213 10.23 -9.65 1.98
C PHE A 213 8.82 -9.13 1.68
N ILE A 214 8.68 -7.80 1.63
CA ILE A 214 7.41 -7.12 1.39
C ILE A 214 6.76 -7.58 0.09
N MET A 215 7.52 -7.81 -0.99
CA MET A 215 6.96 -8.18 -2.30
C MET A 215 6.70 -9.68 -2.46
N ALA A 216 6.79 -10.49 -1.39
CA ALA A 216 6.35 -11.87 -1.44
C ALA A 216 4.86 -11.98 -1.82
N SER A 217 4.50 -12.96 -2.65
CA SER A 217 3.11 -13.20 -3.06
C SER A 217 2.21 -13.75 -1.94
N ALA A 218 2.81 -14.13 -0.81
CA ALA A 218 2.16 -14.58 0.41
C ALA A 218 3.07 -14.24 1.61
N PHE A 219 2.48 -13.89 2.74
CA PHE A 219 3.21 -13.53 3.95
C PHE A 219 2.44 -13.93 5.21
N SER A 220 3.15 -13.97 6.34
CA SER A 220 2.54 -14.12 7.65
C SER A 220 1.86 -12.83 8.08
N VAL A 221 0.58 -12.92 8.46
CA VAL A 221 -0.16 -11.77 9.02
C VAL A 221 0.27 -11.45 10.45
N SER A 222 0.79 -12.43 11.19
CA SER A 222 1.26 -12.23 12.57
C SER A 222 2.65 -11.61 12.63
N GLU A 223 3.44 -11.79 11.56
CA GLU A 223 4.79 -11.24 11.42
C GLU A 223 4.97 -10.68 10.00
N PRO A 224 4.31 -9.54 9.68
CA PRO A 224 4.41 -8.94 8.37
C PRO A 224 5.87 -8.52 8.07
N PRO A 225 6.41 -8.82 6.87
CA PRO A 225 7.75 -8.41 6.50
C PRO A 225 7.86 -6.88 6.38
N THR A 226 9.01 -6.32 6.73
CA THR A 226 9.25 -4.87 6.73
C THR A 226 10.42 -4.46 5.83
N THR A 227 10.92 -5.36 4.98
CA THR A 227 12.04 -5.08 4.09
C THR A 227 11.74 -5.49 2.67
N PHE A 228 12.22 -4.71 1.71
CA PHE A 228 12.18 -5.03 0.28
C PHE A 228 13.39 -5.87 -0.13
N SER A 229 13.20 -6.74 -1.11
CA SER A 229 14.30 -7.49 -1.74
C SER A 229 15.16 -6.57 -2.63
N GLU A 230 16.37 -7.00 -2.96
CA GLU A 230 17.22 -6.28 -3.94
C GLU A 230 16.55 -6.15 -5.32
N VAL A 231 15.71 -7.12 -5.72
CA VAL A 231 14.94 -7.08 -6.96
C VAL A 231 13.93 -5.94 -6.93
N SER A 232 13.22 -5.77 -5.80
CA SER A 232 12.28 -4.67 -5.59
C SER A 232 13.00 -3.32 -5.63
N LEU A 233 14.13 -3.20 -4.92
CA LEU A 233 14.93 -1.96 -4.90
C LEU A 233 15.43 -1.58 -6.31
N ALA A 234 15.86 -2.56 -7.11
CA ALA A 234 16.26 -2.33 -8.50
C ALA A 234 15.10 -1.83 -9.38
N ALA A 235 13.89 -2.36 -9.18
CA ALA A 235 12.69 -1.88 -9.86
C ALA A 235 12.38 -0.42 -9.51
N PHE A 236 12.49 -0.05 -8.23
CA PHE A 236 12.26 1.32 -7.77
C PHE A 236 13.23 2.32 -8.41
N GLY A 237 14.49 1.93 -8.57
CA GLY A 237 15.50 2.72 -9.27
C GLY A 237 15.14 3.02 -10.74
N SER A 238 14.34 2.17 -11.38
CA SER A 238 13.90 2.31 -12.77
C SER A 238 12.55 3.03 -12.92
N SER A 239 11.78 3.17 -11.83
CA SER A 239 10.50 3.88 -11.86
C SER A 239 10.70 5.37 -12.14
N ALA A 240 9.82 5.99 -12.92
CA ALA A 240 9.79 7.45 -13.11
C ALA A 240 8.89 8.16 -12.08
N LEU A 241 8.13 7.40 -11.27
CA LEU A 241 7.14 7.97 -10.36
C LEU A 241 7.77 8.79 -9.24
N PRO A 242 8.81 8.35 -8.51
CA PRO A 242 9.47 9.22 -7.55
C PRO A 242 10.26 10.32 -8.27
N GLY A 243 9.95 11.58 -7.96
CA GLY A 243 10.61 12.73 -8.57
C GLY A 243 11.90 13.12 -7.86
N ALA A 244 12.54 14.20 -8.31
CA ALA A 244 13.68 14.78 -7.60
C ALA A 244 13.20 15.45 -6.29
N PRO A 245 14.08 15.65 -5.28
CA PRO A 245 13.69 16.33 -4.06
C PRO A 245 13.12 17.72 -4.36
N GLY A 246 11.97 18.05 -3.76
CA GLY A 246 11.22 19.28 -3.99
C GLY A 246 10.34 19.29 -5.26
N SER A 247 10.27 18.21 -6.03
CA SER A 247 9.38 18.15 -7.22
C SER A 247 7.94 17.79 -6.87
N VAL A 248 7.67 17.34 -5.65
CA VAL A 248 6.31 17.07 -5.18
C VAL A 248 5.67 18.37 -4.73
N VAL A 249 4.61 18.79 -5.43
CA VAL A 249 3.74 19.88 -4.99
C VAL A 249 2.57 19.27 -4.24
N LEU A 250 2.57 19.42 -2.91
CA LEU A 250 1.41 19.04 -2.11
C LEU A 250 0.29 20.06 -2.35
N PRO A 251 -0.95 19.63 -2.61
CA PRO A 251 -2.06 20.57 -2.66
C PRO A 251 -2.12 21.32 -1.33
N GLU A 252 -2.28 22.65 -1.38
CA GLU A 252 -2.63 23.41 -0.19
C GLU A 252 -3.91 22.78 0.39
N ALA A 253 -3.97 22.63 1.72
CA ALA A 253 -5.08 21.98 2.38
C ALA A 253 -6.37 22.80 2.14
N GLU A 254 -7.10 22.52 1.06
CA GLU A 254 -8.32 23.26 0.72
C GLU A 254 -9.47 22.36 0.29
N ALA A 255 -10.63 22.71 0.86
CA ALA A 255 -12.04 22.41 0.58
C ALA A 255 -12.43 21.14 -0.22
N PRO A 256 -13.48 20.42 0.19
CA PRO A 256 -13.90 19.17 -0.43
C PRO A 256 -14.13 19.30 -1.94
N LEU A 257 -13.48 18.42 -2.71
CA LEU A 257 -13.68 18.29 -4.15
C LEU A 257 -15.17 18.06 -4.45
N PRO A 258 -15.77 18.79 -5.40
CA PRO A 258 -17.15 18.54 -5.80
C PRO A 258 -17.24 17.15 -6.44
N ALA A 259 -18.15 16.33 -5.95
CA ALA A 259 -18.47 15.05 -6.56
C ALA A 259 -18.81 15.28 -8.05
N ALA A 260 -18.13 14.55 -8.94
CA ALA A 260 -18.47 14.51 -10.35
C ALA A 260 -19.86 13.88 -10.50
N GLY A 261 -20.91 14.71 -10.46
CA GLY A 261 -22.29 14.22 -10.54
C GLY A 261 -23.41 15.24 -10.36
N GLY A 262 -23.12 16.54 -10.30
CA GLY A 262 -24.11 17.58 -9.99
C GLY A 262 -24.25 18.69 -11.04
N LEU A 263 -24.36 18.36 -12.33
CA LEU A 263 -24.78 19.36 -13.31
C LEU A 263 -26.32 19.42 -13.38
N MET A 264 -26.83 20.61 -13.05
CA MET A 264 -28.13 21.20 -13.43
C MET A 264 -29.37 20.90 -12.56
N ALA A 265 -29.62 21.78 -11.58
CA ALA A 265 -30.98 22.29 -11.30
C ALA A 265 -30.95 23.52 -10.36
N ALA A 266 -30.53 24.69 -10.86
CA ALA A 266 -30.82 25.96 -10.20
C ALA A 266 -30.92 27.09 -11.24
N GLY A 267 -32.10 27.25 -11.83
CA GLY A 267 -32.40 28.27 -12.82
C GLY A 267 -33.87 28.67 -12.81
N LEU A 268 -34.43 28.93 -11.62
CA LEU A 268 -35.72 29.61 -11.47
C LEU A 268 -35.52 30.85 -10.61
N GLY A 269 -35.51 32.02 -11.25
CA GLY A 269 -35.57 33.28 -10.54
C GLY A 269 -35.03 34.46 -11.32
N ALA A 270 -35.83 35.02 -12.22
CA ALA A 270 -36.03 36.46 -12.39
C ALA A 270 -36.70 36.77 -13.74
N LEU A 271 -38.04 36.88 -13.75
CA LEU A 271 -38.70 37.75 -14.72
C LEU A 271 -39.61 38.75 -13.99
N ALA A 272 -39.00 39.91 -13.74
CA ALA A 272 -39.53 41.26 -13.80
C ALA A 272 -41.03 41.47 -13.50
N LEU A 273 -41.26 42.05 -12.32
CA LEU A 273 -42.37 42.97 -12.04
C LEU A 273 -42.37 44.12 -13.07
N PHE A 274 -43.25 44.08 -14.07
CA PHE A 274 -43.67 45.28 -14.79
C PHE A 274 -44.86 45.92 -14.08
N ARG A 275 -44.54 46.98 -13.33
CA ARG A 275 -45.49 47.84 -12.63
C ARG A 275 -46.29 48.67 -13.63
N ARG A 276 -47.59 48.44 -13.63
CA ARG A 276 -48.67 49.16 -14.32
C ARG A 276 -48.81 50.61 -13.79
N ARG A 277 -48.72 51.62 -14.68
CA ARG A 277 -49.17 53.02 -14.55
C ARG A 277 -49.13 53.63 -15.96
N ARG A 278 -50.12 54.30 -16.56
CA ARG A 278 -51.29 55.12 -16.13
C ARG A 278 -52.39 55.00 -17.22
N ARG A 279 -53.68 54.88 -16.90
CA ARG A 279 -54.73 55.94 -16.98
C ARG A 279 -54.37 57.20 -17.78
N ALA A 280 -54.97 57.37 -18.96
CA ALA A 280 -56.07 58.30 -19.27
C ALA A 280 -56.61 57.95 -20.66
#